data_AF-A0AAN0YP78-F1
#
_entry.id   AF-A0AAN0YP78-F1
#
_cell.length_a   1.000
_cell.length_b   1.000
_cell.length_c   1.000
_cell.angle_alpha   90.00
_cell.angle_beta   90.00
_cell.angle_gamma   90.00
#
_symmetry.space_group_name_H-M   'P 1'
#
loop_
_entity.id
_entity.type
_entity.pdbx_description
1 polymer ?
#
loop_
_entity_poly.entity_id
_entity_poly.type
_entity_poly.pdbx_seq_one_letter_code
_entity_poly.pdbx_strand_id
1 'polypeptide(L)' 'MKQYVFAFYTDQTKPVVWEETILASGMMEAFSKVKALMKKYKREKGVPIRVQYKGVLYRYTDIA' A
#
# COMPACT_ATOMS: atom_id res chain seq x y z
N MET A 1 3.47 16.60 1.99
CA MET A 1 3.47 15.13 1.95
C MET A 1 2.05 14.65 1.70
N LYS A 2 1.86 13.59 0.92
CA LYS A 2 0.55 13.02 0.58
C LYS A 2 0.38 11.64 1.19
N GLN A 3 -0.85 11.26 1.48
CA GLN A 3 -1.21 9.94 2.00
C GLN A 3 -1.70 9.07 0.84
N TYR A 4 -0.93 8.05 0.47
CA TYR A 4 -1.28 7.13 -0.61
C TYR A 4 -1.88 5.86 -0.04
N VAL A 5 -3.05 5.46 -0.53
CA VAL A 5 -3.75 4.27 -0.08
C VAL A 5 -3.44 3.11 -1.00
N PHE A 6 -2.98 2.00 -0.41
CA PHE A 6 -2.72 0.75 -1.10
C PHE A 6 -3.46 -0.39 -0.42
N ALA A 7 -4.08 -1.26 -1.22
CA ALA A 7 -4.64 -2.51 -0.76
C ALA A 7 -3.67 -3.66 -1.01
N PHE A 8 -3.36 -4.42 0.02
CA PHE A 8 -2.53 -5.61 -0.03
C PHE A 8 -3.41 -6.85 0.05
N TYR A 9 -3.01 -7.90 -0.66
CA TYR A 9 -3.72 -9.17 -0.61
C TYR A 9 -2.77 -10.36 -0.78
N THR A 10 -3.10 -11.46 -0.08
CA THR A 10 -2.37 -12.73 -0.23
C THR A 10 -2.80 -13.45 -1.50
N ASP A 11 -1.85 -14.00 -2.25
CA ASP A 11 -2.09 -14.72 -3.49
C ASP A 11 -2.39 -16.21 -3.21
N GLN A 12 -3.58 -16.49 -2.68
CA GLN A 12 -4.01 -17.84 -2.28
C GLN A 12 -5.54 -17.98 -2.45
N THR A 13 -6.05 -19.21 -2.38
CA THR A 13 -7.46 -19.55 -2.65
C THR A 13 -8.47 -18.76 -1.80
N LYS A 14 -8.08 -18.34 -0.59
CA LYS A 14 -8.82 -17.41 0.26
C LYS A 14 -7.92 -16.19 0.56
N PRO A 15 -7.97 -15.13 -0.25
CA PRO A 15 -7.10 -13.98 -0.09
C PRO A 15 -7.49 -13.19 1.17
N VAL A 16 -6.51 -12.89 2.01
CA VAL A 16 -6.66 -11.93 3.10
C VAL A 16 -6.33 -10.56 2.52
N VAL A 17 -7.27 -9.62 2.58
CA VAL A 17 -7.13 -8.26 2.05
C VAL A 17 -7.05 -7.28 3.20
N TRP A 18 -6.14 -6.31 3.12
CA TRP A 18 -6.04 -5.20 4.07
C TRP A 18 -5.52 -3.95 3.38
N GLU A 19 -5.70 -2.80 4.02
CA GLU A 19 -5.28 -1.50 3.49
C GLU A 19 -4.17 -0.89 4.33
N GLU A 20 -3.30 -0.16 3.66
CA GLU A 20 -2.24 0.63 4.27
C GLU A 20 -2.27 2.04 3.69
N THR A 21 -2.06 3.02 4.57
CA THR A 21 -1.89 4.41 4.17
C THR A 21 -0.42 4.78 4.30
N ILE A 22 0.21 5.09 3.17
CA ILE A 22 1.63 5.39 3.07
C ILE A 22 1.83 6.90 2.93
N LEU A 23 2.46 7.51 3.92
CA LEU A 23 2.89 8.91 3.83
C LEU A 23 4.15 9.01 2.97
N ALA A 24 4.09 9.79 1.90
CA ALA A 24 5.21 10.00 0.99
C ALA A 24 5.18 11.41 0.36
N SER A 25 6.34 11.91 -0.05
CA SER A 25 6.45 13.16 -0.81
C SER A 25 5.85 13.04 -2.22
N GLY A 26 5.96 11.87 -2.84
CA GLY A 26 5.51 11.59 -4.20
C GLY A 26 5.22 10.11 -4.44
N MET A 27 4.64 9.81 -5.61
CA MET A 27 4.24 8.45 -5.98
C MET A 27 5.42 7.48 -6.06
N MET A 28 6.59 7.91 -6.56
CA MET A 28 7.79 7.07 -6.60
C MET A 28 8.28 6.64 -5.21
N GLU A 29 8.27 7.57 -4.24
CA GLU A 29 8.64 7.26 -2.86
C GLU A 29 7.61 6.31 -2.23
N ALA A 30 6.31 6.54 -2.50
CA ALA A 30 5.24 5.65 -2.05
C ALA A 30 5.44 4.21 -2.55
N PHE A 31 5.73 4.04 -3.85
CA PHE A 31 6.01 2.71 -4.42
C PHE A 31 7.27 2.07 -3.84
N SER A 32 8.32 2.84 -3.57
CA SER A 32 9.53 2.33 -2.91
C SER A 32 9.23 1.77 -1.51
N LYS A 33 8.43 2.49 -0.72
CA LYS A 33 7.96 2.02 0.61
C LYS A 33 7.07 0.80 0.51
N VAL A 34 6.12 0.79 -0.43
CA VAL A 34 5.24 -0.36 -0.70
C VAL A 34 6.06 -1.60 -1.08
N LYS A 35 7.09 -1.48 -1.93
CA LYS A 35 7.95 -2.60 -2.31
C LYS A 35 8.69 -3.21 -1.12
N ALA A 36 9.12 -2.38 -0.15
CA ALA A 36 9.70 -2.85 1.09
C ALA A 36 8.66 -3.60 1.96
N LEU A 37 7.45 -3.05 2.08
CA LEU A 37 6.34 -3.69 2.80
C LEU A 37 5.93 -5.03 2.18
N MET A 38 5.84 -5.11 0.85
CA MET A 38 5.55 -6.38 0.16
C MET A 38 6.57 -7.47 0.52
N LYS A 39 7.86 -7.13 0.57
CA LYS A 39 8.92 -8.08 0.98
C LYS A 39 8.76 -8.51 2.44
N LYS A 40 8.45 -7.57 3.33
CA LYS A 40 8.19 -7.83 4.75
C LYS A 40 6.99 -8.77 4.92
N TYR A 41 5.85 -8.44 4.32
CA TYR A 41 4.63 -9.23 4.42
C TYR A 41 4.75 -10.60 3.76
N LYS A 42 5.51 -10.72 2.66
CA LYS A 42 5.82 -12.02 2.05
C LYS A 42 6.60 -12.91 3.03
N ARG A 43 7.55 -12.34 3.77
CA ARG A 43 8.34 -13.08 4.78
C ARG A 43 7.48 -13.46 5.99
N GLU A 44 6.62 -12.57 6.47
CA GLU A 44 5.76 -12.81 7.65
C GLU A 44 4.65 -13.83 7.36
N LYS A 45 4.02 -13.77 6.18
CA LYS A 45 2.88 -14.62 5.84
C LYS A 45 3.26 -15.90 5.11
N GLY A 46 4.51 -16.02 4.64
CA GLY A 46 5.01 -17.19 3.90
C GLY A 46 4.40 -17.37 2.50
N VAL A 47 3.59 -16.43 2.03
CA VAL A 47 2.88 -16.48 0.73
C VAL A 47 3.15 -15.23 -0.10
N PRO A 48 3.05 -15.29 -1.44
CA PRO A 48 3.20 -14.11 -2.28
C PRO A 48 2.17 -13.04 -1.92
N ILE A 49 2.62 -11.80 -1.87
CA ILE A 49 1.78 -10.63 -1.59
C ILE A 49 1.66 -9.81 -2.87
N ARG A 50 0.43 -9.45 -3.22
CA ARG A 50 0.13 -8.50 -4.29
C ARG A 50 -0.36 -7.19 -3.69
N VAL A 51 -0.24 -6.13 -4.46
CA VAL A 51 -0.65 -4.79 -4.06
C VAL A 51 -1.45 -4.11 -5.17
N GLN A 52 -2.46 -3.36 -4.79
CA GLN A 52 -3.26 -2.51 -5.67
C GLN A 52 -3.24 -1.09 -5.12
N TYR A 53 -2.94 -0.13 -5.98
CA TYR A 53 -3.07 1.28 -5.64
C TYR A 53 -4.56 1.68 -5.65
N LYS A 54 -5.04 2.31 -4.57
CA LYS A 54 -6.44 2.75 -4.44
C LYS A 54 -6.61 4.25 -4.65
N GLY A 55 -5.62 5.07 -4.30
CA GLY A 55 -5.73 6.51 -4.49
C GLY A 55 -4.84 7.32 -3.55
N VAL A 56 -5.05 8.64 -3.56
CA VAL A 56 -4.46 9.56 -2.60
C VAL A 56 -5.57 10.08 -1.69
N LEU A 57 -5.34 10.04 -0.39
CA LEU A 57 -6.19 10.71 0.58
C LEU A 57 -5.77 12.18 0.63
N TYR A 58 -6.66 13.03 0.14
CA TYR A 58 -6.55 14.49 0.25
C TYR A 58 -7.13 14.91 1.60
N ARG A 59 -6.43 15.82 2.30
CA ARG A 59 -7.03 16.44 3.48
C ARG A 59 -7.97 17.54 3.01
N TYR A 60 -8.96 17.88 3.83
CA TYR A 60 -9.95 18.91 3.51
C TYR A 60 -9.32 20.26 3.10
N THR A 61 -8.10 20.54 3.56
CA THR A 61 -7.30 21.73 3.19
C THR A 61 -6.73 21.72 1.77
N ASP A 62 -6.76 20.58 1.08
CA ASP A 62 -6.23 20.41 -0.29
C ASP A 62 -7.32 20.52 -1.38
N ILE A 63 -8.58 20.69 -0.98
CA ILE A 63 -9.73 20.88 -1.87
C ILE A 63 -10.16 22.35 -1.71
N ALA A 64 -9.56 23.24 -2.51
CA ALA A 64 -9.91 24.65 -2.59
C ALA A 64 -10.39 24.99 -4.00
#